data_AF-A0A6I3IYS4-F1
#
_entry.id   AF-A0A6I3IYS4-F1
#
_cell.length_a   1.000
_cell.length_b   1.000
_cell.length_c   1.000
_cell.angle_alpha   90.00
_cell.angle_beta   90.00
_cell.angle_gamma   90.00
#
_symmetry.space_group_name_H-M   'P 1'
#
loop_
_entity.id
_entity.type
_entity.pdbx_description
1 polymer ?
#
loop_
_entity_poly.entity_id
_entity_poly.type
_entity_poly.pdbx_seq_one_letter_code
_entity_poly.pdbx_strand_id
1 'polypeptide(L)' 'MAKDRTGLSLGYRIMWRVRYIGVSVFGPAQLDPDDDPKDNLLRERQRKVAAAHAAAGTAPRA' A
#
# COMPACT_ATOMS: atom_id res chain seq x y z
N MET A 1 16.27 4.71 10.88
CA MET A 1 15.12 5.11 10.04
C MET A 1 15.47 4.82 8.59
N ALA A 2 14.87 3.82 7.96
CA ALA A 2 15.12 3.53 6.54
C ALA A 2 14.78 4.79 5.71
N LYS A 3 15.73 5.28 4.91
CA LYS A 3 15.51 6.44 4.06
C LYS A 3 14.53 6.03 2.96
N ASP A 4 13.29 6.50 3.05
CA ASP A 4 12.23 6.12 2.14
C ASP A 4 12.45 6.69 0.75
N ARG A 5 12.47 5.79 -0.24
CA ARG A 5 12.75 6.11 -1.65
C ARG A 5 11.53 5.97 -2.55
N THR A 6 10.35 5.71 -1.98
CA THR A 6 9.12 5.49 -2.74
C THR A 6 8.35 6.78 -3.08
N GLY A 7 8.83 7.96 -2.65
CA GLY A 7 8.19 9.25 -2.96
C GLY A 7 6.81 9.47 -2.31
N LEU A 8 6.38 8.60 -1.39
CA LEU A 8 5.09 8.69 -0.72
C LEU A 8 5.17 9.50 0.56
N SER A 9 4.20 10.37 0.78
CA SER A 9 4.06 11.14 2.03
C SER A 9 4.03 10.22 3.26
N LEU A 10 4.68 10.66 4.34
CA LEU A 10 4.72 9.94 5.61
C LEU A 10 3.30 9.64 6.15
N GLY A 11 2.38 10.59 6.00
CA GLY A 11 0.97 10.42 6.41
C GLY A 11 0.27 9.30 5.64
N TYR A 12 0.46 9.23 4.31
CA TYR A 12 -0.11 8.15 3.50
C TYR A 12 0.41 6.78 3.95
N ARG A 13 1.70 6.68 4.30
CA ARG A 13 2.32 5.42 4.71
C ARG A 13 1.81 4.94 6.07
N ILE A 14 1.70 5.84 7.04
CA ILE A 14 1.16 5.52 8.37
C ILE A 14 -0.28 5.03 8.22
N MET A 15 -1.10 5.79 7.49
CA MET A 15 -2.50 5.43 7.29
C MET A 15 -2.61 4.08 6.56
N TRP A 16 -1.87 3.88 5.46
CA TRP A 16 -1.88 2.61 4.72
C TRP A 16 -1.55 1.41 5.63
N ARG A 17 -0.59 1.57 6.54
CA ARG A 17 -0.23 0.54 7.53
C ARG A 17 -1.35 0.29 8.53
N VAL A 18 -2.04 1.32 8.99
CA VAL A 18 -3.23 1.19 9.86
C VAL A 18 -4.34 0.42 9.14
N ARG A 19 -4.65 0.75 7.88
CA ARG A 19 -5.61 -0.04 7.08
C ARG A 19 -5.16 -1.48 6.93
N TYR A 20 -3.91 -1.73 6.52
CA TYR A 20 -3.39 -3.08 6.32
C TYR A 20 -3.46 -3.93 7.60
N ILE A 21 -3.07 -3.36 8.75
CA ILE A 21 -3.19 -4.02 10.06
C ILE A 21 -4.66 -4.22 10.42
N GLY A 22 -5.51 -3.23 10.16
CA GLY A 22 -6.97 -3.32 10.34
C GLY A 22 -7.58 -4.50 9.60
N VAL A 23 -7.28 -4.64 8.30
CA VAL A 23 -7.73 -5.79 7.50
C VAL A 23 -7.06 -7.11 7.92
N SER A 24 -5.89 -7.05 8.55
CA SER A 24 -5.17 -8.25 9.02
C SER A 24 -5.62 -8.76 10.38
N VAL A 25 -6.01 -7.85 11.28
CA VAL A 25 -6.41 -8.16 12.68
C VAL A 25 -7.93 -8.24 12.82
N PHE A 26 -8.65 -7.33 12.18
CA PHE A 26 -10.11 -7.28 12.13
C PHE A 26 -10.62 -7.79 10.78
N GLY A 27 -9.97 -8.82 10.23
CA GLY A 27 -10.35 -9.41 8.94
C GLY A 27 -11.88 -9.57 8.84
N PRO A 28 -12.47 -9.33 7.66
CA PRO A 28 -13.92 -9.38 7.50
C PRO A 28 -14.46 -10.71 8.03
N ALA A 29 -15.50 -10.64 8.86
CA ALA A 29 -16.20 -11.82 9.37
C ALA A 29 -16.85 -12.68 8.27
N GLN A 30 -16.86 -12.20 7.02
CA GLN A 30 -17.26 -12.87 5.78
C GLN A 30 -16.87 -11.94 4.62
N LEU A 31 -15.81 -12.23 3.87
CA LEU A 31 -15.68 -11.72 2.50
C LEU A 31 -15.22 -12.88 1.63
N ASP A 32 -15.77 -12.94 0.43
CA ASP A 32 -15.50 -13.94 -0.59
C ASP A 32 -13.98 -14.15 -0.77
N PRO A 33 -13.48 -15.40 -0.85
CA PRO A 33 -12.07 -15.69 -1.09
C PRO A 33 -11.56 -15.20 -2.45
N ASP A 34 -12.46 -14.76 -3.34
CA ASP A 34 -12.13 -14.24 -4.67
C ASP A 34 -11.71 -12.75 -4.64
N ASP A 35 -12.10 -11.98 -3.61
CA ASP A 35 -11.83 -10.54 -3.50
C ASP A 35 -11.19 -10.20 -2.15
N ASP A 36 -9.94 -10.67 -1.97
CA ASP A 36 -9.17 -10.45 -0.76
C ASP A 36 -8.91 -8.93 -0.56
N PRO A 37 -9.46 -8.29 0.49
CA PRO A 37 -9.31 -6.84 0.70
C PRO A 37 -7.86 -6.42 0.91
N LYS A 38 -6.99 -7.36 1.31
CA LYS A 38 -5.54 -7.16 1.39
C LYS A 38 -4.90 -7.02 0.02
N ASP A 39 -5.31 -7.84 -0.94
CA ASP A 39 -4.77 -7.83 -2.31
C ASP A 39 -5.12 -6.50 -3.00
N ASN A 40 -6.35 -6.03 -2.82
CA ASN A 40 -6.78 -4.70 -3.28
C ASN A 40 -5.93 -3.57 -2.68
N LEU A 41 -5.65 -3.61 -1.37
CA LEU A 41 -4.80 -2.63 -0.69
C LEU A 41 -3.34 -2.64 -1.18
N LEU A 42 -2.83 -3.82 -1.54
CA LEU A 42 -1.49 -3.97 -2.12
C LEU A 42 -1.44 -3.43 -3.55
N ARG A 43 -2.42 -3.76 -4.40
CA ARG A 43 -2.54 -3.23 -5.76
C ARG A 43 -2.66 -1.71 -5.77
N GLU A 44 -3.46 -1.13 -4.89
CA GLU A 44 -3.57 0.33 -4.74
C GLU A 44 -2.20 0.94 -4.40
N ARG A 45 -1.48 0.34 -3.44
CA ARG A 45 -0.16 0.81 -3.05
C ARG A 45 0.84 0.72 -4.20
N GLN A 46 0.85 -0.37 -4.95
CA GLN A 46 1.73 -0.52 -6.12
C GLN A 46 1.47 0.58 -7.16
N ARG A 47 0.20 0.88 -7.46
CA ARG A 47 -0.16 1.97 -8.38
C ARG A 47 0.34 3.32 -7.87
N LYS A 48 0.18 3.62 -6.58
CA LYS A 48 0.66 4.88 -6.00
C LYS A 48 2.18 4.97 -5.95
N VAL A 49 2.87 3.87 -5.65
CA VAL A 49 4.34 3.79 -5.68
C VAL A 49 4.82 4.02 -7.11
N ALA A 50 4.23 3.37 -8.10
CA ALA A 50 4.57 3.57 -9.51
C ALA A 50 4.35 5.02 -9.96
N ALA A 51 3.23 5.64 -9.58
CA ALA A 51 2.95 7.04 -9.88
C ALA A 51 3.93 8.01 -9.18
N ALA A 52 4.28 7.75 -7.92
CA ALA A 52 5.27 8.54 -7.19
C ALA A 52 6.68 8.42 -7.80
N HIS A 53 7.06 7.22 -8.24
CA HIS A 53 8.30 6.98 -8.96
C HIS A 53 8.32 7.68 -10.32
N ALA A 54 7.23 7.61 -11.09
CA ALA A 54 7.08 8.32 -12.36
C ALA A 54 7.17 9.85 -12.18
N ALA A 55 6.51 10.41 -11.16
CA ALA A 55 6.59 11.82 -10.83
C ALA A 55 7.99 12.25 -10.38
N ALA A 56 8.73 11.36 -9.70
CA ALA A 56 10.11 11.59 -9.28
C ALA A 56 11.16 11.31 -10.38
N GLY A 57 10.74 10.81 -11.56
CA GLY A 57 11.67 10.38 -12.62
C GLY A 57 12.54 9.19 -12.24
N THR A 58 12.11 8.38 -11.27
CA THR A 58 12.84 7.19 -10.78
C THR A 58 12.07 5.92 -11.12
N ALA A 59 12.75 4.77 -11.19
CA ALA A 59 12.07 3.48 -11.38
C ALA A 59 11.82 2.81 -10.02
N PRO A 60 10.64 2.18 -9.81
CA PRO A 60 10.44 1.30 -8.66
C PRO A 60 11.40 0.11 -8.77
N ARG A 61 12.18 -0.16 -7.72
CA ARG A 61 13.05 -1.33 -7.64
C ARG A 61 12.17 -2.58 -7.45
N ALA A 62 12.34 -3.56 -8.34
CA ALA A 62 11.73 -4.89 -8.25
C ALA A 62 12.25 -5.67 -7.03
#